data_AF-A0A5J4WEF3-F1
#
_entry.id   AF-A0A5J4WEF3-F1
#
_cell.length_a   1.000
_cell.length_b   1.000
_cell.length_c   1.000
_cell.angle_alpha   90.00
_cell.angle_beta   90.00
_cell.angle_gamma   90.00
#
_symmetry.space_group_name_H-M   'P 1'
#
loop_
_entity.id
_entity.type
_entity.pdbx_description
1 polymer ?
#
loop_
_entity_poly.entity_id
_entity_poly.type
_entity_poly.pdbx_seq_one_letter_code
_entity_poly.pdbx_strand_id
1 'polypeptide(L)' 'MNAFHITYLIFSIIQVILGLHSVVMSLGIYMPMYKFGFLAMIWLLNGIWLIVAGIEGIVNCQFLLLLFYSYDESL' A
#
# COMPACT_ATOMS: atom_id res chain seq x y z
N MET A 1 16.41 0.34 -15.65
CA MET A 1 15.15 0.42 -14.88
C MET A 1 14.78 1.88 -14.75
N ASN A 2 13.68 2.34 -15.35
CA ASN A 2 13.33 3.76 -15.40
C ASN A 2 13.11 4.32 -13.99
N ALA A 3 13.65 5.52 -13.71
CA ALA A 3 13.51 6.20 -12.41
C ALA A 3 12.04 6.26 -11.92
N PHE A 4 11.11 6.37 -12.87
CA PHE A 4 9.66 6.31 -12.63
C PHE A 4 9.19 5.05 -11.89
N HIS A 5 9.73 3.87 -12.22
CA HIS A 5 9.36 2.61 -11.56
C HIS A 5 9.87 2.55 -10.12
N ILE A 6 11.09 3.04 -9.90
CA ILE A 6 11.69 3.09 -8.57
C ILE A 6 10.88 4.04 -7.69
N THR A 7 10.51 5.22 -8.20
CA THR A 7 9.64 6.17 -7.48
C THR A 7 8.29 5.55 -7.15
N TYR A 8 7.67 4.84 -8.09
CA TYR A 8 6.37 4.20 -7.89
C TYR A 8 6.44 3.10 -6.81
N LEU A 9 7.47 2.26 -6.87
CA LEU A 9 7.73 1.22 -5.86
C LEU A 9 7.90 1.82 -4.45
N ILE A 10 8.68 2.90 -4.32
CA ILE A 10 8.87 3.59 -3.04
C ILE A 10 7.53 4.13 -2.53
N PHE A 11 6.72 4.73 -3.40
CA PHE A 11 5.40 5.26 -3.02
C PHE A 11 4.45 4.15 -2.54
N SER A 12 4.44 3.01 -3.22
CA SER A 12 3.64 1.84 -2.83
C SER A 12 4.08 1.26 -1.49
N ILE A 13 5.38 1.18 -1.21
CA ILE A 13 5.89 0.73 0.10
C ILE A 13 5.44 1.69 1.21
N ILE A 14 5.54 3.01 0.98
CA ILE A 14 5.08 4.02 1.93
C ILE A 14 3.57 3.90 2.19
N GLN A 15 2.76 3.66 1.15
CA GLN A 15 1.31 3.45 1.30
C GLN A 15 0.99 2.24 2.18
N VAL A 16 1.71 1.12 2.01
CA VAL A 16 1.53 -0.06 2.88
C VAL A 16 1.86 0.28 4.34
N ILE A 17 2.98 0.97 4.59
CA ILE A 17 3.38 1.35 5.96
C ILE A 17 2.36 2.30 6.60
N LEU A 18 1.93 3.32 5.88
CA LEU A 18 0.93 4.28 6.36
C LEU A 18 -0.44 3.63 6.56
N GLY A 19 -0.82 2.71 5.68
CA GLY A 19 -2.05 1.94 5.81
C GLY A 19 -2.04 1.07 7.06
N LEU A 20 -0.92 0.39 7.33
CA LEU A 20 -0.74 -0.44 8.51
C LEU A 20 -0.77 0.40 9.80
N HIS A 21 -0.12 1.58 9.79
CA HIS A 21 -0.23 2.55 10.88
C HIS A 21 -1.69 2.98 11.11
N SER A 22 -2.43 3.27 10.03
CA SER A 22 -3.83 3.69 10.12
C SER A 22 -4.73 2.60 10.74
N VAL A 23 -4.50 1.33 10.40
CA VAL A 23 -5.19 0.18 11.02
C VAL A 23 -4.86 0.06 12.51
N VAL A 24 -3.59 0.23 12.89
CA VAL A 24 -3.15 0.19 14.30
C VAL A 24 -3.77 1.32 15.11
N MET A 25 -3.82 2.55 14.58
CA MET A 25 -4.47 3.67 15.25
C MET A 25 -5.98 3.42 15.43
N SER A 26 -6.63 2.82 14.44
CA SER A 26 -8.04 2.44 14.52
C SER A 26 -8.31 1.38 15.60
N LEU A 27 -7.72 0.18 15.47
CA LEU A 27 -8.03 -0.97 16.31
C LEU A 27 -7.36 -0.89 17.68
N GLY A 28 -6.14 -0.37 17.73
CA GLY A 28 -5.33 -0.32 18.94
C GLY A 28 -5.61 0.87 19.85
N ILE A 29 -6.11 1.99 19.30
CA ILE A 29 -6.30 3.24 20.06
C ILE A 29 -7.76 3.70 20.04
N TYR A 30 -8.35 3.90 18.86
CA TYR A 30 -9.66 4.52 18.75
C TYR A 30 -10.82 3.59 19.12
N MET A 31 -10.75 2.31 18.77
CA MET A 31 -11.78 1.32 19.11
C MET A 31 -11.96 1.08 20.62
N PRO A 32 -10.90 0.94 21.44
CA PRO A 32 -11.06 0.82 22.90
C PRO A 32 -11.56 2.12 23.56
N MET A 33 -11.36 3.28 22.92
CA MET A 33 -11.96 4.54 23.37
C MET A 33 -13.38 4.67 22.82
N TYR A 34 -14.37 4.19 23.58
CA TYR A 34 -15.82 4.12 23.24
C TYR A 34 -16.46 5.39 22.64
N LYS A 35 -15.80 6.55 22.73
CA LYS A 35 -16.25 7.84 22.17
C LYS A 35 -15.78 8.11 20.73
N PHE A 36 -14.85 7.31 20.21
CA PHE A 36 -14.24 7.52 18.89
C PHE A 36 -14.63 6.45 17.85
N GLY A 37 -15.71 5.70 18.05
CA GLY A 37 -16.10 4.59 17.16
C GLY A 37 -16.24 4.97 15.68
N PHE A 38 -16.82 6.14 15.37
CA PHE A 38 -16.92 6.63 13.99
C PHE A 38 -15.56 6.99 13.39
N LEU A 39 -14.69 7.63 14.18
CA LEU A 39 -13.33 7.95 13.76
C LEU A 39 -12.51 6.67 13.56
N ALA A 40 -12.66 5.68 14.45
CA ALA A 40 -12.03 4.36 14.31
C ALA A 40 -12.41 3.70 12.99
N MET A 41 -13.68 3.70 12.59
CA MET A 41 -14.11 3.13 11.30
C MET A 41 -13.49 3.83 10.10
N ILE A 42 -13.40 5.18 10.11
CA ILE A 42 -12.76 5.93 9.03
C ILE A 42 -11.28 5.58 8.92
N TRP A 43 -10.58 5.55 10.05
CA TRP A 43 -9.15 5.16 10.09
C TRP A 43 -8.93 3.72 9.63
N LEU A 44 -9.86 2.81 9.94
CA LEU A 44 -9.80 1.42 9.49
C LEU A 44 -9.97 1.31 7.97
N LEU A 45 -11.01 1.94 7.42
CA LEU A 45 -11.27 1.93 5.97
C LEU A 45 -10.12 2.59 5.20
N ASN A 46 -9.61 3.71 5.70
CA ASN A 46 -8.45 4.38 5.11
C ASN A 46 -7.20 3.49 5.15
N GLY A 47 -6.98 2.79 6.26
CA GLY A 47 -5.85 1.88 6.40
C GLY A 47 -5.90 0.70 5.44
N ILE A 48 -7.07 0.06 5.32
CA ILE A 48 -7.30 -1.03 4.37
C ILE A 48 -7.11 -0.55 2.93
N TRP A 49 -7.67 0.61 2.58
CA TRP A 49 -7.54 1.17 1.24
C TRP A 49 -6.08 1.43 0.85
N LEU A 50 -5.30 2.05 1.76
CA LEU A 50 -3.87 2.31 1.55
C LEU A 50 -3.04 1.02 1.41
N ILE A 51 -3.37 -0.03 2.17
CA ILE A 51 -2.71 -1.32 2.05
C ILE A 51 -3.00 -1.96 0.69
N VAL A 52 -4.28 -1.98 0.27
CA VAL A 52 -4.67 -2.56 -1.03
C VAL A 52 -4.00 -1.81 -2.18
N ALA A 53 -4.09 -0.48 -2.20
CA ALA A 53 -3.44 0.35 -3.22
C ALA A 53 -1.91 0.16 -3.25
N GLY A 54 -1.27 0.04 -2.08
CA GLY A 54 0.16 -0.23 -1.98
C GLY A 54 0.55 -1.61 -2.50
N ILE A 55 -0.23 -2.66 -2.19
CA ILE A 55 0.02 -4.02 -2.69
C ILE A 55 -0.17 -4.08 -4.22
N GLU A 56 -1.25 -3.50 -4.74
CA GLU A 56 -1.50 -3.43 -6.20
C GLU A 56 -0.36 -2.74 -6.94
N GLY A 57 0.19 -1.66 -6.35
CA GLY A 57 1.32 -0.96 -6.94
C GLY A 57 2.62 -1.79 -6.96
N ILE A 58 2.88 -2.56 -5.91
CA ILE A 58 4.04 -3.49 -5.86
C ILE A 58 3.87 -4.61 -6.91
N VAL A 59 2.70 -5.23 -6.98
CA VAL A 59 2.42 -6.33 -7.91
C VAL A 59 2.53 -5.87 -9.36
N ASN A 60 1.95 -4.71 -9.69
CA ASN A 60 2.07 -4.14 -11.04
C ASN A 60 3.51 -3.79 -11.40
N CYS A 61 4.27 -3.23 -10.45
CA CYS A 61 5.69 -2.95 -10.67
C CYS A 61 6.49 -4.25 -10.94
N GLN A 62 6.20 -5.33 -10.22
CA GLN A 62 6.88 -6.62 -10.38
C GLN A 62 6.50 -7.32 -11.70
N PHE A 63 5.22 -7.30 -12.07
CA PHE A 63 4.74 -7.91 -13.32
C PHE A 63 5.32 -7.21 -14.56
N LEU A 64 5.41 -5.87 -14.54
CA LEU A 64 5.98 -5.13 -15.66
C LEU A 64 7.50 -5.40 -15.82
N LEU A 65 8.21 -5.58 -14.70
CA LEU A 65 9.64 -5.92 -14.69
C LEU A 65 9.89 -7.30 -15.32
N LEU A 66 9.03 -8.27 -15.03
CA LEU A 66 9.08 -9.61 -15.62
C LEU A 66 8.83 -9.59 -17.13
N LEU A 67 7.85 -8.80 -17.60
CA LEU A 67 7.59 -8.64 -19.04
C LEU A 67 8.78 -8.02 -19.79
N PHE A 68 9.42 -7.01 -19.21
CA PHE A 68 10.63 -6.43 -19.80
C PHE A 68 11.80 -7.42 -19.85
N TYR A 69 11.97 -8.23 -18.80
CA TYR A 69 13.01 -9.25 -18.77
C TYR A 69 12.79 -10.34 -19.82
N SER A 70 11.55 -10.85 -19.95
CA SER A 70 11.21 -11.85 -20.97
C SER A 70 11.31 -11.33 -22.41
N TYR A 71 11.13 -10.03 -22.65
CA TYR A 71 11.30 -9.43 -23.97
C TYR A 71 12.79 -9.33 -24.36
N ASP A 72 13.67 -8.99 -23.42
CA ASP A 72 15.12 -8.88 -23.65
C ASP A 72 15.77 -10.24 -23.97
N GLU A 73 15.33 -11.34 -23.32
CA GLU A 73 15.79 -12.70 -23.64
C GLU A 73 15.32 -13.22 -25.03
N SER A 74 14.32 -12.58 -25.65
CA SER A 74 13.74 -13.01 -26.93
C SER A 74 14.37 -12.35 -28.16
N LEU A 75 15.39 -11.50 -27.97
CA LEU A 75 16.03 -10.67 -28.98
C LEU A 75 17.52 -11.03 -29.12
#